data_AF-A0A9D1WDR1-F1
#
_entry.id   AF-A0A9D1WDR1-F1
#
_cell.length_a   1.000
_cell.length_b   1.000
_cell.length_c   1.000
_cell.angle_alpha   90.00
_cell.angle_beta   90.00
_cell.angle_gamma   90.00
#
_symmetry.space_group_name_H-M   'P 1'
#
loop_
_entity.id
_entity.type
_entity.pdbx_description
1 polymer ?
#
loop_
_entity_poly.entity_id
_entity_poly.type
_entity_poly.pdbx_seq_one_letter_code
_entity_poly.pdbx_strand_id
1 'polypeptide(L)'
;MGGGTRVLDKSENAESPIQSSLNTDLVQQVKPDNTGSTSPAFTLEDLDLGFRVFKVASSNFLPSYFQVDAISQDMLATLEGNIKHDRSDLDLLFECVLDWHLPLSCPFKTETIAGHQVYDYNDGDLLACFETGVGEAFVHALAQRELKPLRVVMRDSCFQDSASKINLSELFKTVLPEVQLRVI
;
A
#
# COMPACT_ATOMS: atom_id res chain seq x y z
N MET A 1 56.52 4.64 28.16
CA MET A 1 55.13 4.17 28.06
C MET A 1 54.40 5.06 27.06
N GLY A 2 54.48 4.73 25.77
CA GLY A 2 53.76 5.44 24.72
C GLY A 2 52.61 4.55 24.24
N GLY A 3 51.39 4.86 24.63
CA GLY A 3 50.19 4.17 24.19
C GLY A 3 49.69 4.77 22.88
N GLY A 4 49.76 4.01 21.80
CA GLY A 4 49.04 4.31 20.56
C GLY A 4 47.64 3.71 20.63
N THR A 5 46.66 4.43 20.07
CA THR A 5 45.40 3.81 19.65
C THR A 5 45.08 4.26 18.23
N ARG A 6 44.90 3.22 17.42
CA ARG A 6 44.78 3.15 15.97
C ARG A 6 43.38 3.58 15.52
N VAL A 7 43.33 4.35 14.44
CA VAL A 7 42.12 4.76 13.73
C VAL A 7 41.38 3.51 13.23
N LEU A 8 40.08 3.40 13.49
CA LEU A 8 39.20 2.38 12.90
C LEU A 8 38.38 3.03 11.80
N ASP A 9 38.88 2.90 10.57
CA ASP A 9 38.07 2.94 9.35
C ASP A 9 37.03 1.83 9.44
N LYS A 10 35.75 2.19 9.50
CA LYS A 10 34.66 1.22 9.35
C LYS A 10 34.26 1.17 7.88
N SER A 11 34.95 0.25 7.21
CA SER A 11 34.54 -0.52 6.04
C SER A 11 33.12 -0.28 5.51
N GLU A 12 33.08 0.22 4.29
CA GLU A 12 32.23 -0.19 3.17
C GLU A 12 31.44 -1.49 3.45
N ASN A 13 30.13 -1.35 3.64
CA ASN A 13 29.22 -2.47 3.87
C ASN A 13 28.88 -3.09 2.51
N ALA A 14 29.70 -4.03 2.05
CA ALA A 14 29.39 -4.87 0.91
C ALA A 14 28.17 -5.73 1.25
N GLU A 15 27.03 -5.45 0.62
CA GLU A 15 25.82 -6.28 0.73
C GLU A 15 26.13 -7.69 0.22
N SER A 16 26.22 -8.65 1.13
CA SER A 16 26.23 -10.07 0.80
C SER A 16 24.92 -10.45 0.10
N PRO A 17 24.93 -11.27 -0.98
CA PRO A 17 23.72 -11.69 -1.67
C PRO A 17 22.73 -12.33 -0.69
N ILE A 18 21.57 -11.70 -0.52
CA ILE A 18 20.54 -12.11 0.42
C ILE A 18 19.89 -13.40 -0.11
N GLN A 19 19.69 -14.42 0.74
CA GLN A 19 19.07 -15.70 0.37
C GLN A 19 17.69 -15.58 -0.32
N SER A 20 17.06 -14.41 -0.30
CA SER A 20 15.83 -14.11 -1.04
C SER A 20 16.00 -14.22 -2.56
N SER A 21 17.16 -13.85 -3.12
CA SER A 21 17.38 -13.95 -4.57
C SER A 21 17.35 -15.41 -5.04
N LEU A 22 17.98 -16.31 -4.27
CA LEU A 22 18.01 -17.75 -4.55
C LEU A 22 16.60 -18.37 -4.53
N ASN A 23 15.72 -17.95 -3.63
CA ASN A 23 14.37 -18.50 -3.53
C ASN A 23 13.43 -17.98 -4.64
N THR A 24 13.58 -16.72 -5.06
CA THR A 24 12.82 -16.18 -6.20
C THR A 24 13.23 -16.85 -7.50
N ASP A 25 14.53 -17.12 -7.70
CA ASP A 25 15.04 -17.81 -8.89
C ASP A 25 14.51 -19.25 -8.98
N LEU A 26 14.35 -19.95 -7.84
CA LEU A 26 13.79 -21.32 -7.81
C LEU A 26 12.30 -21.37 -8.17
N VAL A 27 11.51 -20.37 -7.79
CA VAL A 27 10.08 -20.29 -8.16
C VAL A 27 9.92 -20.02 -9.66
N GLN A 28 10.82 -19.24 -10.27
CA GLN A 28 10.83 -18.99 -11.72
C GLN A 28 11.24 -20.21 -12.55
N GLN A 29 11.95 -21.19 -11.96
CA GLN A 29 12.47 -22.37 -12.67
C GLN A 29 11.51 -23.56 -12.72
N VAL A 30 10.31 -23.46 -12.12
CA VAL A 30 9.28 -24.51 -12.22
C VAL A 30 8.69 -24.52 -13.64
N LYS A 31 9.24 -25.37 -14.51
CA LYS A 31 8.63 -25.71 -15.81
C LYS A 31 7.48 -26.70 -15.61
N PRO A 32 6.36 -26.57 -16.34
CA PRO A 32 5.28 -27.54 -16.28
C PRO A 32 5.68 -28.84 -17.03
N ASP A 33 6.31 -29.76 -16.32
CA ASP A 33 6.53 -31.14 -16.80
C ASP A 33 5.26 -31.97 -16.55
N ASN A 34 4.22 -31.79 -17.37
CA ASN A 34 3.07 -32.70 -17.36
C ASN A 34 2.57 -32.98 -18.78
N THR A 35 3.37 -33.75 -19.52
CA THR A 35 2.90 -34.46 -20.71
C THR A 35 2.46 -35.86 -20.29
N GLY A 36 1.16 -36.03 -19.97
CA GLY A 36 0.53 -37.34 -19.94
C GLY A 36 -0.24 -37.69 -18.68
N SER A 37 -1.47 -37.20 -18.54
CA SER A 37 -2.58 -37.97 -17.98
C SER A 37 -3.90 -37.23 -18.21
N THR A 38 -4.81 -37.91 -18.90
CA THR A 38 -6.19 -37.55 -19.24
C THR A 38 -7.09 -37.21 -18.03
N SER A 39 -7.55 -35.95 -17.96
CA SER A 39 -8.76 -35.48 -17.25
C SER A 39 -9.07 -34.03 -17.73
N PRO A 40 -10.29 -33.48 -17.55
CA PRO A 40 -10.88 -32.50 -18.47
C PRO A 40 -10.05 -31.21 -18.54
N ALA A 41 -10.00 -30.65 -19.75
CA ALA A 41 -9.16 -29.54 -20.17
C ALA A 41 -9.13 -28.35 -19.18
N PHE A 42 -8.17 -28.37 -18.25
CA PHE A 42 -7.57 -27.13 -17.76
C PHE A 42 -6.59 -26.71 -18.85
N THR A 43 -6.86 -25.59 -19.51
CA THR A 43 -5.93 -25.06 -20.48
C THR A 43 -4.71 -24.51 -19.72
N LEU A 44 -3.54 -24.46 -20.36
CA LEU A 44 -2.33 -23.89 -19.74
C LEU A 44 -2.52 -22.41 -19.35
N GLU A 45 -3.54 -21.77 -19.91
CA GLU A 45 -3.98 -20.39 -19.64
C GLU A 45 -4.80 -20.27 -18.34
N ASP A 46 -5.42 -21.36 -17.85
CA ASP A 46 -6.17 -21.41 -16.59
C ASP A 46 -5.26 -21.67 -15.36
N LEU A 47 -3.96 -21.89 -15.58
CA LEU A 47 -3.00 -22.18 -14.53
C LEU A 47 -2.34 -20.87 -14.06
N ASP A 48 -2.64 -20.44 -12.84
CA ASP A 48 -1.98 -19.30 -12.21
C ASP A 48 -0.53 -19.65 -11.85
N LEU A 49 0.37 -19.39 -12.80
CA LEU A 49 1.82 -19.57 -12.67
C LEU A 49 2.51 -18.30 -12.13
N GLY A 50 1.73 -17.26 -11.81
CA GLY A 50 2.24 -16.02 -11.24
C GLY A 50 2.60 -16.19 -9.76
N PHE A 51 3.62 -15.48 -9.31
CA PHE A 51 3.91 -15.37 -7.88
C PHE A 51 4.18 -13.90 -7.54
N ARG A 52 3.73 -13.48 -6.35
CA ARG A 52 4.01 -12.14 -5.81
C ARG A 52 5.15 -12.22 -4.81
N VAL A 53 6.11 -11.32 -4.94
CA VAL A 53 7.23 -11.20 -4.00
C VAL A 53 7.04 -9.91 -3.22
N PHE A 54 7.00 -10.04 -1.89
CA PHE A 54 6.98 -8.91 -0.97
C PHE A 54 8.28 -8.88 -0.17
N LYS A 55 8.81 -7.69 0.07
CA LYS A 55 9.99 -7.47 0.91
C LYS A 55 9.58 -6.65 2.13
N VAL A 56 10.02 -7.09 3.30
CA VAL A 56 9.84 -6.30 4.54
C VAL A 56 10.72 -5.05 4.46
N ALA A 57 10.09 -3.89 4.56
CA ALA A 57 10.74 -2.60 4.63
C ALA A 57 10.52 -1.93 5.99
N SER A 58 11.17 -0.79 6.22
CA SER A 58 10.80 0.10 7.33
C SER A 58 9.39 0.66 7.13
N SER A 59 8.76 1.14 8.22
CA SER A 59 7.44 1.82 8.22
C SER A 59 7.28 2.79 7.05
N ASN A 60 6.07 2.85 6.48
CA ASN A 60 5.70 3.79 5.44
C ASN A 60 5.49 5.21 5.98
N PHE A 61 5.32 5.35 7.30
CA PHE A 61 5.11 6.63 7.95
C PHE A 61 6.42 7.31 8.37
N LEU A 62 6.42 8.65 8.36
CA LEU A 62 7.49 9.43 8.97
C LEU A 62 7.57 9.12 10.48
N PRO A 63 8.77 9.18 11.09
CA PRO A 63 8.89 8.99 12.53
C PRO A 63 8.09 10.07 13.26
N SER A 64 7.15 9.65 14.11
CA SER A 64 6.23 10.54 14.84
C SER A 64 6.88 11.26 16.04
N TYR A 65 8.11 10.92 16.38
CA TYR A 65 8.84 11.50 17.51
C TYR A 65 10.03 12.31 17.03
N PHE A 66 9.82 13.61 16.89
CA PHE A 66 10.91 14.58 16.83
C PHE A 66 11.09 15.19 18.23
N GLN A 67 12.34 15.23 18.73
CA GLN A 67 12.63 16.04 19.90
C GLN A 67 12.28 17.50 19.58
N VAL A 68 11.63 18.21 20.51
CA VAL A 68 11.17 19.59 20.31
C VAL A 68 12.32 20.51 19.84
N ASP A 69 13.53 20.24 20.30
CA ASP A 69 14.75 20.98 19.96
C ASP A 69 15.28 20.69 18.53
N ALA A 70 14.75 19.67 17.86
CA ALA A 70 15.12 19.27 16.51
C ALA A 70 14.12 19.73 15.44
N ILE A 71 12.99 20.34 15.83
CA ILE A 71 11.96 20.83 14.92
C ILE A 71 12.31 22.26 14.49
N SER A 72 12.74 22.44 13.23
CA SER A 72 12.87 23.77 12.62
C SER A 72 11.57 24.18 11.92
N GLN A 73 11.36 25.49 11.73
CA GLN A 73 10.16 26.00 11.06
C GLN A 73 10.02 25.50 9.61
N ASP A 74 11.13 25.18 8.94
CA ASP A 74 11.15 24.58 7.60
C ASP A 74 10.72 23.10 7.60
N MET A 75 10.88 22.38 8.73
CA MET A 75 10.42 20.99 8.85
C MET A 75 8.91 20.87 9.02
N LEU A 76 8.21 21.92 9.48
CA LEU A 76 6.75 21.88 9.66
C LEU A 76 6.02 21.57 8.35
N ALA A 77 6.47 22.11 7.22
CA ALA A 77 5.91 21.81 5.90
C ALA A 77 6.12 20.35 5.48
N THR A 78 7.16 19.67 6.00
CA THR A 78 7.42 18.24 5.74
C THR A 78 6.60 17.32 6.65
N LEU A 79 6.11 17.84 7.78
CA LEU A 79 5.23 17.12 8.71
C LEU A 79 3.75 17.14 8.28
N GLU A 80 3.39 17.93 7.27
CA GLU A 80 2.02 17.98 6.72
C GLU A 80 1.62 16.65 6.07
N GLY A 81 2.58 15.88 5.55
CA GLY A 81 2.37 14.53 5.03
C GLY A 81 3.03 13.48 5.91
N ASN A 82 2.25 12.62 6.55
CA ASN A 82 2.79 11.58 7.46
C ASN A 82 3.40 10.38 6.71
N ILE A 83 3.45 10.39 5.38
CA ILE A 83 3.97 9.29 4.55
C ILE A 83 5.35 9.68 4.02
N LYS A 84 6.30 8.75 4.08
CA LYS A 84 7.63 8.96 3.50
C LYS A 84 7.53 9.16 1.99
N HIS A 85 8.28 10.14 1.47
CA HIS A 85 8.26 10.48 0.04
C HIS A 85 8.76 9.36 -0.91
N ASP A 86 9.43 8.34 -0.39
CA ASP A 86 9.94 7.20 -1.16
C ASP A 86 8.90 6.07 -1.35
N ARG A 87 7.65 6.26 -0.89
CA ARG A 87 6.61 5.22 -0.90
C ARG A 87 5.66 5.34 -2.07
N SER A 88 5.38 4.18 -2.67
CA SER A 88 4.38 4.05 -3.71
C SER A 88 2.98 3.94 -3.12
N ASP A 89 1.97 4.35 -3.88
CA ASP A 89 0.57 4.08 -3.58
C ASP A 89 0.28 2.58 -3.38
N LEU A 90 1.00 1.70 -4.09
CA LEU A 90 0.88 0.26 -3.89
C LEU A 90 1.43 -0.19 -2.53
N ASP A 91 2.49 0.43 -2.02
CA ASP A 91 3.03 0.11 -0.69
C ASP A 91 2.01 0.42 0.40
N LEU A 92 1.28 1.52 0.26
CA LEU A 92 0.21 1.93 1.17
C LEU A 92 -1.02 1.02 1.04
N LEU A 93 -1.38 0.63 -0.18
CA LEU A 93 -2.45 -0.34 -0.41
C LEU A 93 -2.14 -1.64 0.32
N PHE A 94 -0.96 -2.23 0.10
CA PHE A 94 -0.62 -3.52 0.69
C PHE A 94 -0.39 -3.44 2.20
N GLU A 95 0.04 -2.29 2.74
CA GLU A 95 0.00 -2.06 4.19
C GLU A 95 -1.44 -2.11 4.74
N CYS A 96 -2.39 -1.49 4.05
CA CYS A 96 -3.80 -1.54 4.46
C CYS A 96 -4.42 -2.94 4.33
N VAL A 97 -4.06 -3.68 3.28
CA VAL A 97 -4.44 -5.09 3.09
C VAL A 97 -3.98 -5.93 4.28
N LEU A 98 -2.75 -5.72 4.74
CA LEU A 98 -2.19 -6.41 5.91
C LEU A 98 -2.89 -6.01 7.21
N ASP A 99 -3.11 -4.72 7.45
CA ASP A 99 -3.79 -4.24 8.65
C ASP A 99 -5.21 -4.79 8.78
N TRP A 100 -5.87 -5.03 7.65
CA TRP A 100 -7.20 -5.62 7.60
C TRP A 100 -7.19 -7.14 7.41
N HIS A 101 -6.02 -7.76 7.50
CA HIS A 101 -5.82 -9.21 7.48
C HIS A 101 -6.40 -9.86 6.23
N LEU A 102 -6.40 -9.14 5.11
CA LEU A 102 -6.87 -9.63 3.82
C LEU A 102 -5.78 -10.51 3.18
N PRO A 103 -6.14 -11.61 2.48
CA PRO A 103 -5.15 -12.45 1.80
C PRO A 103 -4.42 -11.70 0.69
N LEU A 104 -3.09 -11.77 0.66
CA LEU A 104 -2.24 -11.12 -0.38
C LEU A 104 -2.39 -11.74 -1.78
N SER A 105 -2.99 -12.93 -1.86
CA SER A 105 -3.28 -13.64 -3.10
C SER A 105 -4.46 -13.08 -3.88
N CYS A 106 -5.28 -12.22 -3.26
CA CYS A 106 -6.44 -11.64 -3.92
C CYS A 106 -6.04 -10.73 -5.10
N PRO A 107 -6.88 -10.69 -6.15
CA PRO A 107 -6.68 -9.75 -7.25
C PRO A 107 -6.91 -8.32 -6.76
N PHE A 108 -6.23 -7.38 -7.41
CA PHE A 108 -6.57 -5.97 -7.30
C PHE A 108 -6.62 -5.39 -8.70
N LYS A 109 -7.40 -4.33 -8.86
CA LYS A 109 -7.53 -3.59 -10.11
C LYS A 109 -7.47 -2.09 -9.81
N THR A 110 -7.05 -1.33 -10.82
CA THR A 110 -7.05 0.13 -10.75
C THR A 110 -8.18 0.64 -11.63
N GLU A 111 -8.95 1.58 -11.10
CA GLU A 111 -10.07 2.20 -11.79
C GLU A 111 -10.11 3.71 -11.52
N THR A 112 -10.98 4.42 -12.24
CA THR A 112 -11.16 5.86 -12.08
C THR A 112 -12.56 6.15 -11.58
N ILE A 113 -12.67 6.80 -10.41
CA ILE A 113 -13.93 7.18 -9.79
C ILE A 113 -13.93 8.70 -9.58
N ALA A 114 -14.91 9.38 -10.16
CA ALA A 114 -15.02 10.84 -10.10
C ALA A 114 -13.73 11.59 -10.55
N GLY A 115 -12.98 11.01 -11.48
CA GLY A 115 -11.72 11.58 -11.98
C GLY A 115 -10.48 11.19 -11.17
N HIS A 116 -10.62 10.42 -10.11
CA HIS A 116 -9.53 9.98 -9.25
C HIS A 116 -9.18 8.52 -9.45
N GLN A 117 -7.88 8.19 -9.45
CA GLN A 117 -7.41 6.83 -9.43
C GLN A 117 -7.71 6.14 -8.10
N VAL A 118 -8.37 5.00 -8.18
CA VAL A 118 -8.77 4.16 -7.05
C VAL A 118 -8.26 2.75 -7.28
N TYR A 119 -7.74 2.15 -6.21
CA TYR A 119 -7.35 0.76 -6.17
C TYR A 119 -8.47 -0.05 -5.52
N ASP A 120 -9.07 -0.96 -6.28
CA ASP A 120 -10.07 -1.91 -5.79
C ASP A 120 -9.40 -3.26 -5.53
N TYR A 121 -9.42 -3.68 -4.28
CA TYR A 121 -8.84 -4.93 -3.80
C TYR A 121 -9.95 -5.95 -3.52
N ASN A 122 -9.83 -7.12 -4.15
CA ASN A 122 -10.77 -8.24 -4.02
C ASN A 122 -12.24 -7.85 -4.28
N ASP A 123 -12.48 -7.10 -5.36
CA ASP A 123 -13.82 -6.72 -5.84
C ASP A 123 -14.70 -6.10 -4.72
N GLY A 124 -14.21 -5.04 -4.09
CA GLY A 124 -14.95 -4.24 -3.13
C GLY A 124 -14.66 -4.55 -1.66
N ASP A 125 -13.78 -5.50 -1.32
CA ASP A 125 -13.39 -5.70 0.08
C ASP A 125 -12.65 -4.48 0.66
N LEU A 126 -11.79 -3.88 -0.15
CA LEU A 126 -11.02 -2.68 0.19
C LEU A 126 -10.89 -1.81 -1.06
N LEU A 127 -11.42 -0.59 -0.98
CA LEU A 127 -11.12 0.47 -1.93
C LEU A 127 -10.11 1.44 -1.31
N ALA A 128 -9.04 1.76 -2.02
CA ALA A 128 -8.06 2.75 -1.58
C ALA A 128 -7.95 3.90 -2.58
N CYS A 129 -8.09 5.13 -2.09
CA CYS A 129 -7.84 6.35 -2.85
C CYS A 129 -6.72 7.13 -2.19
N PHE A 130 -5.68 7.44 -2.94
CA PHE A 130 -4.50 8.15 -2.43
C PHE A 130 -4.25 9.49 -3.14
N GLU A 131 -5.13 9.86 -4.06
CA GLU A 131 -5.08 11.14 -4.76
C GLU A 131 -5.57 12.31 -3.92
N THR A 132 -5.12 13.52 -4.24
CA THR A 132 -5.53 14.75 -3.58
C THR A 132 -6.82 15.34 -4.16
N GLY A 133 -7.59 16.07 -3.36
CA GLY A 133 -8.75 16.84 -3.84
C GLY A 133 -10.02 16.00 -4.02
N VAL A 134 -10.15 14.92 -3.25
CA VAL A 134 -11.35 14.08 -3.26
C VAL A 134 -12.51 14.84 -2.64
N GLY A 135 -13.59 15.03 -3.42
CA GLY A 135 -14.79 15.78 -3.01
C GLY A 135 -16.04 14.91 -2.86
N GLU A 136 -17.19 15.56 -2.64
CA GLU A 136 -18.47 14.86 -2.41
C GLU A 136 -18.90 14.01 -3.62
N ALA A 137 -18.53 14.45 -4.83
CA ALA A 137 -18.77 13.71 -6.07
C ALA A 137 -18.22 12.28 -6.02
N PHE A 138 -17.10 12.06 -5.33
CA PHE A 138 -16.52 10.73 -5.13
C PHE A 138 -17.41 9.83 -4.28
N VAL A 139 -17.91 10.35 -3.16
CA VAL A 139 -18.79 9.60 -2.24
C VAL A 139 -20.11 9.25 -2.92
N HIS A 140 -20.68 10.19 -3.67
CA HIS A 140 -21.89 9.93 -4.47
C HIS A 140 -21.64 8.91 -5.58
N ALA A 141 -20.49 8.98 -6.26
CA ALA A 141 -20.12 8.00 -7.27
C ALA A 141 -19.99 6.60 -6.66
N LEU A 142 -19.35 6.47 -5.48
CA LEU A 142 -19.28 5.21 -4.74
C LEU A 142 -20.66 4.67 -4.35
N ALA A 143 -21.57 5.55 -3.92
CA ALA A 143 -22.91 5.17 -3.51
C ALA A 143 -23.79 4.66 -4.65
N GLN A 144 -23.53 5.11 -5.88
CA GLN A 144 -24.25 4.70 -7.09
C GLN A 144 -23.72 3.40 -7.69
N ARG A 145 -22.58 2.88 -7.21
CA ARG A 145 -22.05 1.61 -7.70
C ARG A 145 -22.95 0.46 -7.28
N GLU A 146 -23.08 -0.52 -8.18
CA GLU A 146 -23.80 -1.77 -7.87
C GLU A 146 -23.07 -2.57 -6.78
N LEU A 147 -21.73 -2.59 -6.84
CA LEU A 147 -20.89 -3.22 -5.84
C LEU A 147 -20.38 -2.16 -4.85
N LYS A 148 -21.03 -2.10 -3.69
CA LYS A 148 -20.63 -1.19 -2.62
C LYS A 148 -19.39 -1.75 -1.91
N PRO A 149 -18.35 -0.93 -1.70
CA PRO A 149 -17.18 -1.38 -0.97
C PRO A 149 -17.55 -1.71 0.47
N LEU A 150 -16.93 -2.73 1.06
CA LEU A 150 -17.05 -2.98 2.50
C LEU A 150 -16.23 -1.97 3.30
N ARG A 151 -15.13 -1.51 2.72
CA ARG A 151 -14.16 -0.69 3.41
C ARG A 151 -13.46 0.26 2.45
N VAL A 152 -13.18 1.47 2.91
CA VAL A 152 -12.53 2.53 2.13
C VAL A 152 -11.36 3.10 2.91
N VAL A 153 -10.21 3.19 2.27
CA VAL A 153 -9.01 3.86 2.80
C VAL A 153 -8.78 5.13 2.00
N MET A 154 -8.55 6.23 2.71
CA MET A 154 -8.15 7.50 2.12
C MET A 154 -6.88 8.01 2.82
N ARG A 155 -6.00 8.66 2.06
CA ARG A 155 -4.88 9.42 2.64
C ARG A 155 -5.42 10.70 3.26
N ASP A 156 -4.77 11.23 4.29
CA ASP A 156 -5.18 12.51 4.90
C ASP A 156 -5.09 13.66 3.89
N SER A 157 -4.09 13.63 3.01
CA SER A 157 -3.94 14.60 1.92
C SER A 157 -4.99 14.46 0.82
N CYS A 158 -5.86 13.44 0.86
CA CYS A 158 -7.01 13.38 -0.05
C CYS A 158 -7.97 14.55 0.18
N PHE A 159 -8.03 15.06 1.41
CA PHE A 159 -8.90 16.16 1.80
C PHE A 159 -8.22 17.51 1.55
N GLN A 160 -8.98 18.48 1.05
CA GLN A 160 -8.45 19.83 0.79
C GLN A 160 -8.14 20.58 2.10
N ASP A 161 -8.97 20.41 3.11
CA ASP A 161 -8.82 21.01 4.44
C ASP A 161 -9.56 20.18 5.51
N SER A 162 -9.38 20.55 6.78
CA SER A 162 -10.02 19.89 7.92
C SER A 162 -11.55 19.94 7.86
N ALA A 163 -12.13 21.01 7.30
CA ALA A 163 -13.57 21.12 7.12
C ALA A 163 -14.08 20.09 6.10
N SER A 164 -13.40 19.95 4.96
CA SER A 164 -13.70 18.95 3.94
C SER A 164 -13.59 17.53 4.49
N LYS A 165 -12.57 17.24 5.31
CA LYS A 165 -12.41 15.93 5.97
C LYS A 165 -13.62 15.59 6.84
N ILE A 166 -14.04 16.52 7.69
CA ILE A 166 -15.21 16.33 8.57
C ILE A 166 -16.47 16.11 7.71
N ASN A 167 -16.72 17.02 6.76
CA ASN A 167 -17.91 16.96 5.91
C ASN A 167 -17.99 15.64 5.12
N LEU A 168 -16.88 15.22 4.49
CA LEU A 168 -16.84 13.98 3.73
C LEU A 168 -16.98 12.75 4.61
N SER A 169 -16.32 12.73 5.78
CA SER A 169 -16.46 11.62 6.71
C SER A 169 -17.91 11.44 7.20
N GLU A 170 -18.64 12.54 7.39
CA GLU A 170 -20.04 12.51 7.77
C GLU A 170 -20.95 12.12 6.61
N LEU A 171 -20.64 12.58 5.40
CA LEU A 171 -21.31 12.17 4.17
C LEU A 171 -21.17 10.66 3.93
N PHE A 172 -19.98 10.10 4.16
CA PHE A 172 -19.75 8.65 4.11
C PHE A 172 -20.68 7.90 5.06
N LYS A 173 -20.79 8.32 6.32
CA LYS A 173 -21.71 7.66 7.28
C LYS A 173 -23.18 7.78 6.86
N THR A 174 -23.56 8.90 6.24
CA THR A 174 -24.94 9.17 5.86
C THR A 174 -25.36 8.35 4.64
N VAL A 175 -24.50 8.29 3.62
CA VAL A 175 -24.82 7.68 2.33
C VAL A 175 -24.41 6.20 2.28
N LEU A 176 -23.34 5.85 3.00
CA LEU A 176 -22.68 4.55 3.01
C LEU A 176 -22.46 4.06 4.46
N PRO A 177 -23.53 3.88 5.26
CA PRO A 177 -23.41 3.56 6.69
C PRO A 177 -22.70 2.23 7.00
N GLU A 178 -22.75 1.28 6.06
CA GLU A 178 -22.11 -0.04 6.21
C GLU A 178 -20.61 -0.01 5.89
N VAL A 179 -20.10 1.08 5.31
CA VAL A 179 -18.71 1.17 4.83
C VAL A 179 -17.80 1.62 5.95
N GLN A 180 -16.73 0.85 6.18
CA GLN A 180 -15.69 1.23 7.14
C GLN A 180 -14.69 2.18 6.48
N LEU A 181 -14.77 3.48 6.83
CA LEU A 181 -13.82 4.49 6.38
C LEU A 181 -12.59 4.53 7.31
N ARG A 182 -11.40 4.44 6.74
CA ARG A 182 -10.12 4.67 7.42
C ARG A 182 -9.35 5.78 6.72
N VAL A 183 -8.77 6.68 7.52
CA VAL A 183 -7.88 7.73 7.04
C VAL A 183 -6.46 7.45 7.54
N ILE A 184 -5.46 7.55 6.66
CA ILE A 184 -4.03 7.31 6.96
C ILE A 184 -3.14 8.50 6.62
#